data_AF-A0A965PP41-F1
#
_entry.id   AF-A0A965PP41-F1
#
_cell.length_a   1.000
_cell.length_b   1.000
_cell.length_c   1.000
_cell.angle_alpha   90.00
_cell.angle_beta   90.00
_cell.angle_gamma   90.00
#
_symmetry.space_group_name_H-M   'P 1'
#
loop_
_entity.id
_entity.type
_entity.pdbx_description
1 polymer ?
#
loop_
_entity_poly.entity_id
_entity_poly.type
_entity_poly.pdbx_seq_one_letter_code
_entity_poly.pdbx_strand_id
1 'polypeptide(L)'
;MPAVGVAAVPGKVASALPEVATGLGALGAGVIKPKGGNWLAGLFSAEQALKPLKRTAGARGLPADQVLAEINATYTPEAMAGLSPESLAQVERAYAELKPAAAINKWIDTKLTKYVKNEMATPEDPVRALAERDILHFDTQNQDVPRSLGGYEEARMRLLKLKREGAKYPPEGLGKSNLAKDWETLADLSIQPDDAAVFFPIKSEMEKNPWLRKTHPDTPVYGMKLNLDTASKLGFDHLIDELTNAMSPQSGLPNSLRIQPKDLEKITVPQAVERVAKINKWRIENAKTMALQETLKADLYKAYPEQNFRWVQLNRPGQFVAESDAMGHSVRGYEPPEKGGSPYYGLGGWDAIQGGEAAVYSLRDKKGQPHVTIEVSKGRHPIGSTSRGNEFPRSITYGDYADSPVSIPEETKQQIYTLGKELHTQKGGSHMDRLQEAADQILGPMPGRITQIKGKANAAPESKYLPFVQDFVRSGNWSEV
;
A
#
# COMPACT_ATOMS: atom_id res chain seq x y z
N MET A 1 -74.95 -35.60 5.19
CA MET A 1 -74.39 -36.33 6.35
C MET A 1 -73.42 -35.39 7.04
N PRO A 2 -73.54 -35.21 8.36
CA PRO A 2 -73.58 -33.89 9.00
C PRO A 2 -72.33 -33.71 9.90
N ALA A 3 -71.84 -32.50 10.26
CA ALA A 3 -72.33 -31.50 11.22
C ALA A 3 -71.34 -31.32 12.40
N VAL A 4 -71.13 -30.04 12.77
CA VAL A 4 -70.97 -29.50 14.15
C VAL A 4 -69.65 -29.88 14.88
N GLY A 5 -68.93 -29.01 15.58
CA GLY A 5 -69.10 -27.61 15.96
C GLY A 5 -68.19 -27.28 17.17
N VAL A 6 -68.01 -25.98 17.42
CA VAL A 6 -67.88 -25.30 18.73
C VAL A 6 -66.62 -25.53 19.61
N ALA A 7 -65.81 -24.46 19.63
CA ALA A 7 -65.28 -23.67 20.76
C ALA A 7 -64.50 -24.26 21.97
N ALA A 8 -63.63 -23.36 22.45
CA ALA A 8 -63.20 -23.10 23.83
C ALA A 8 -61.83 -23.63 24.29
N VAL A 9 -60.96 -22.66 24.61
CA VAL A 9 -59.79 -22.74 25.49
C VAL A 9 -60.28 -22.63 26.94
N PRO A 10 -59.74 -23.39 27.92
CA PRO A 10 -58.87 -22.74 28.91
C PRO A 10 -57.74 -23.61 29.54
N GLY A 11 -56.54 -23.01 29.64
CA GLY A 11 -55.74 -22.90 30.87
C GLY A 11 -55.00 -24.13 31.44
N LYS A 12 -53.67 -24.03 31.54
CA LYS A 12 -52.97 -23.81 32.83
C LYS A 12 -51.46 -23.59 32.66
N VAL A 13 -50.94 -22.79 33.58
CA VAL A 13 -49.57 -22.27 33.73
C VAL A 13 -48.71 -23.23 34.55
N ALA A 14 -47.46 -23.47 34.15
CA ALA A 14 -46.30 -23.83 34.99
C ALA A 14 -45.02 -23.67 34.13
N SER A 15 -44.32 -22.52 34.19
CA SER A 15 -43.16 -22.24 35.06
C SER A 15 -41.87 -23.00 34.72
N ALA A 16 -40.87 -22.21 34.29
CA ALA A 16 -39.44 -22.33 34.56
C ALA A 16 -38.63 -23.49 33.92
N LEU A 17 -37.91 -23.15 32.84
CA LEU A 17 -36.43 -23.14 32.71
C LEU A 17 -36.10 -22.94 31.21
N PRO A 18 -35.13 -22.10 30.82
CA PRO A 18 -34.71 -22.04 29.43
C PRO A 18 -34.03 -23.38 29.08
N GLU A 19 -34.60 -24.08 28.11
CA GLU A 19 -34.02 -25.27 27.49
C GLU A 19 -32.58 -24.96 27.11
N VAL A 20 -31.67 -25.67 27.77
CA VAL A 20 -30.29 -25.83 27.33
C VAL A 20 -30.38 -26.46 25.96
N ALA A 21 -30.09 -25.66 24.93
CA ALA A 21 -30.07 -26.08 23.55
C ALA A 21 -29.19 -27.34 23.40
N THR A 22 -29.85 -28.49 23.27
CA THR A 22 -29.28 -29.72 22.72
C THR A 22 -29.07 -29.53 21.22
N GLY A 23 -28.15 -28.62 20.88
CA GLY A 23 -27.67 -28.34 19.53
C GLY A 23 -26.62 -29.34 19.07
N LEU A 24 -26.89 -30.64 19.21
CA LEU A 24 -26.05 -31.71 18.64
C LEU A 24 -26.52 -32.18 17.25
N GLY A 25 -27.49 -31.48 16.64
CA GLY A 25 -28.08 -31.85 15.36
C GLY A 25 -28.04 -30.72 14.34
N ALA A 26 -26.86 -30.42 13.80
CA ALA A 26 -26.59 -29.89 12.45
C ALA A 26 -25.15 -29.38 12.39
N LEU A 27 -24.19 -30.29 12.22
CA LEU A 27 -22.82 -29.94 11.86
C LEU A 27 -22.82 -29.42 10.41
N GLY A 28 -23.11 -28.13 10.25
CA GLY A 28 -22.89 -27.38 9.03
C GLY A 28 -21.39 -27.25 8.75
N ALA A 29 -21.00 -27.51 7.51
CA ALA A 29 -19.62 -27.66 7.07
C ALA A 29 -18.75 -26.40 7.24
N GLY A 30 -17.65 -26.47 8.02
CA GLY A 30 -16.33 -26.13 7.46
C GLY A 30 -15.32 -25.14 8.11
N VAL A 31 -15.28 -24.77 9.40
CA VAL A 31 -14.16 -23.92 9.95
C VAL A 31 -13.92 -24.15 11.46
N ILE A 32 -12.76 -23.75 12.02
CA ILE A 32 -12.32 -23.99 13.42
C ILE A 32 -13.41 -23.81 14.51
N LYS A 33 -14.40 -22.94 14.34
CA LYS A 33 -15.51 -22.81 15.30
C LYS A 33 -16.89 -22.70 14.63
N PRO A 34 -17.98 -23.15 15.30
CA PRO A 34 -19.33 -22.86 14.88
C PRO A 34 -19.66 -21.38 15.12
N LYS A 35 -20.83 -20.94 14.65
CA LYS A 35 -21.36 -19.62 14.97
C LYS A 35 -21.51 -19.47 16.49
N GLY A 36 -20.87 -18.44 17.06
CA GLY A 36 -20.82 -18.24 18.52
C GLY A 36 -19.79 -19.13 19.22
N GLY A 37 -20.17 -19.69 20.37
CA GLY A 37 -19.33 -20.60 21.16
C GLY A 37 -19.11 -20.15 22.61
N ASN A 38 -18.49 -21.02 23.41
CA ASN A 38 -18.11 -20.72 24.78
C ASN A 38 -16.77 -19.99 24.81
N TRP A 39 -16.75 -18.71 25.13
CA TRP A 39 -15.54 -17.90 25.12
C TRP A 39 -14.98 -17.68 26.51
N LEU A 40 -13.65 -17.82 26.65
CA LEU A 40 -12.96 -17.51 27.89
C LEU A 40 -13.07 -16.00 28.22
N ALA A 41 -13.19 -15.70 29.50
CA ALA A 41 -12.98 -14.39 30.10
C ALA A 41 -11.50 -14.20 30.50
N GLY A 42 -11.09 -12.96 30.78
CA GLY A 42 -9.74 -12.67 31.28
C GLY A 42 -8.69 -12.63 30.18
N LEU A 43 -7.50 -13.20 30.45
CA LEU A 43 -6.29 -13.01 29.62
C LEU A 43 -6.46 -13.53 28.18
N PHE A 44 -7.26 -14.57 28.00
CA PHE A 44 -7.52 -15.21 26.71
C PHE A 44 -8.87 -14.79 26.09
N SER A 45 -9.52 -13.77 26.64
CA SER A 45 -10.76 -13.24 26.09
C SER A 45 -10.52 -12.44 24.82
N ALA A 46 -11.50 -12.45 23.91
CA ALA A 46 -11.45 -11.60 22.72
C ALA A 46 -11.36 -10.11 23.09
N GLU A 47 -12.01 -9.69 24.18
CA GLU A 47 -11.93 -8.32 24.70
C GLU A 47 -10.48 -7.93 25.06
N GLN A 48 -9.78 -8.80 25.78
CA GLN A 48 -8.40 -8.56 26.16
C GLN A 48 -7.46 -8.62 24.95
N ALA A 49 -7.74 -9.52 24.01
CA ALA A 49 -7.01 -9.68 22.76
C ALA A 49 -7.11 -8.44 21.86
N LEU A 50 -8.27 -7.80 21.80
CA LEU A 50 -8.53 -6.59 21.00
C LEU A 50 -8.17 -5.28 21.72
N LYS A 51 -7.92 -5.32 23.04
CA LYS A 51 -7.58 -4.14 23.84
C LYS A 51 -6.43 -3.28 23.26
N PRO A 52 -5.34 -3.84 22.69
CA PRO A 52 -4.25 -3.04 22.12
C PRO A 52 -4.67 -2.17 20.93
N LEU A 53 -5.79 -2.47 20.26
CA LEU A 53 -6.31 -1.68 19.14
C LEU A 53 -7.08 -0.43 19.59
N LYS A 54 -7.39 -0.31 20.89
CA LYS A 54 -8.13 0.82 21.42
C LYS A 54 -7.28 2.09 21.41
N ARG A 55 -7.91 3.21 21.08
CA ARG A 55 -7.31 4.54 21.11
C ARG A 55 -7.22 5.06 22.54
N THR A 56 -6.07 5.64 22.85
CA THR A 56 -5.77 6.29 24.12
C THR A 56 -5.70 7.80 23.93
N ALA A 57 -5.93 8.55 25.00
CA ALA A 57 -5.83 10.01 25.02
C ALA A 57 -5.27 10.53 26.35
N GLY A 58 -4.80 11.77 26.33
CA GLY A 58 -4.25 12.47 27.48
C GLY A 58 -2.86 11.97 27.89
N ALA A 59 -2.20 12.72 28.78
CA ALA A 59 -0.82 12.47 29.22
C ALA A 59 -0.63 11.11 29.94
N ARG A 60 -1.71 10.54 30.48
CA ARG A 60 -1.71 9.24 31.19
C ARG A 60 -2.00 8.05 30.27
N GLY A 61 -2.23 8.26 28.98
CA GLY A 61 -2.53 7.19 28.03
C GLY A 61 -3.81 6.42 28.37
N LEU A 62 -4.83 7.12 28.89
CA LEU A 62 -6.11 6.50 29.26
C LEU A 62 -6.96 6.20 28.02
N PRO A 63 -7.85 5.20 28.05
CA PRO A 63 -8.79 4.96 26.95
C PRO A 63 -9.59 6.23 26.59
N ALA A 64 -9.66 6.57 25.31
CA ALA A 64 -10.25 7.82 24.85
C ALA A 64 -11.74 7.97 25.22
N ASP A 65 -12.48 6.86 25.29
CA ASP A 65 -13.87 6.80 25.76
C ASP A 65 -14.01 7.16 27.25
N GLN A 66 -13.04 6.80 28.09
CA GLN A 66 -13.02 7.19 29.49
C GLN A 66 -12.73 8.68 29.64
N VAL A 67 -11.72 9.19 28.93
CA VAL A 67 -11.40 10.62 28.93
C VAL A 67 -12.58 11.45 28.41
N LEU A 68 -13.26 10.98 27.35
CA LEU A 68 -14.46 11.64 26.84
C LEU A 68 -15.60 11.65 27.88
N ALA A 69 -15.78 10.57 28.64
CA ALA A 69 -16.78 10.52 29.71
C ALA A 69 -16.46 11.51 30.85
N GLU A 70 -15.20 11.62 31.26
CA GLU A 70 -14.74 12.60 32.26
C GLU A 70 -14.98 14.04 31.80
N ILE A 71 -14.65 14.35 30.54
CA ILE A 71 -14.89 15.68 29.94
C ILE A 71 -16.40 15.96 29.85
N ASN A 72 -17.22 14.99 29.42
CA ASN A 72 -18.68 15.17 29.37
C ASN A 72 -19.28 15.42 30.77
N ALA A 73 -18.74 14.77 31.82
CA ALA A 73 -19.19 14.99 33.19
C ALA A 73 -18.80 16.36 33.73
N THR A 74 -17.69 16.92 33.25
CA THR A 74 -17.17 18.24 33.66
C THR A 74 -17.84 19.38 32.90
N TYR A 75 -18.00 19.23 31.60
CA TYR A 75 -18.50 20.26 30.68
C TYR A 75 -19.92 19.94 30.21
N THR A 76 -20.89 20.04 31.13
CA THR A 76 -22.32 19.95 30.81
C THR A 76 -22.76 21.13 29.91
N PRO A 77 -23.92 21.06 29.24
CA PRO A 77 -24.43 22.17 28.44
C PRO A 77 -24.51 23.49 29.23
N GLU A 78 -24.90 23.44 30.50
CA GLU A 78 -24.97 24.59 31.41
C GLU A 78 -23.59 25.13 31.74
N ALA A 79 -22.63 24.24 32.04
CA ALA A 79 -21.25 24.63 32.31
C ALA A 79 -20.59 25.28 31.09
N MET A 80 -20.83 24.75 29.88
CA MET A 80 -20.31 25.30 28.62
C MET A 80 -20.90 26.68 28.31
N ALA A 81 -22.16 26.94 28.65
CA ALA A 81 -22.80 28.24 28.43
C ALA A 81 -22.15 29.39 29.23
N GLY A 82 -21.48 29.07 30.35
CA GLY A 82 -20.77 30.05 31.18
C GLY A 82 -19.30 30.26 30.82
N LEU A 83 -18.75 29.55 29.81
CA LEU A 83 -17.34 29.63 29.45
C LEU A 83 -17.02 30.87 28.61
N SER A 84 -15.78 31.36 28.73
CA SER A 84 -15.24 32.32 27.76
C SER A 84 -15.15 31.69 26.37
N PRO A 85 -15.20 32.48 25.27
CA PRO A 85 -15.06 31.95 23.92
C PRO A 85 -13.78 31.13 23.71
N GLU A 86 -12.68 31.53 24.35
CA GLU A 86 -11.39 30.83 24.27
C GLU A 86 -11.44 29.47 24.98
N SER A 87 -12.07 29.41 26.15
CA SER A 87 -12.24 28.18 26.91
C SER A 87 -13.18 27.23 26.18
N LEU A 88 -14.27 27.74 25.60
CA LEU A 88 -15.19 26.95 24.78
C LEU A 88 -14.46 26.35 23.57
N ALA A 89 -13.66 27.14 22.86
CA ALA A 89 -12.87 26.64 21.73
C ALA A 89 -11.84 25.56 22.13
N GLN A 90 -11.26 25.65 23.32
CA GLN A 90 -10.39 24.58 23.85
C GLN A 90 -11.15 23.28 24.09
N VAL A 91 -12.33 23.36 24.70
CA VAL A 91 -13.20 22.20 24.96
C VAL A 91 -13.69 21.59 23.64
N GLU A 92 -14.07 22.41 22.66
CA GLU A 92 -14.49 21.94 21.33
C GLU A 92 -13.37 21.22 20.58
N ARG A 93 -12.12 21.71 20.66
CA ARG A 93 -10.96 21.00 20.11
C ARG A 93 -10.75 19.65 20.77
N ALA A 94 -10.84 19.58 22.10
CA ALA A 94 -10.74 18.31 22.82
C ALA A 94 -11.84 17.33 22.37
N TYR A 95 -13.08 17.79 22.21
CA TYR A 95 -14.17 16.97 21.67
C TYR A 95 -13.92 16.51 20.23
N ALA A 96 -13.36 17.36 19.36
CA ALA A 96 -13.07 17.02 17.98
C ALA A 96 -12.03 15.88 17.87
N GLU A 97 -11.07 15.82 18.78
CA GLU A 97 -10.07 14.74 18.87
C GLU A 97 -10.63 13.48 19.54
N LEU A 98 -11.36 13.63 20.65
CA LEU A 98 -11.80 12.50 21.47
C LEU A 98 -13.01 11.76 20.91
N LYS A 99 -13.97 12.45 20.28
CA LYS A 99 -15.19 11.81 19.76
C LYS A 99 -14.88 10.70 18.73
N PRO A 100 -14.02 10.90 17.73
CA PRO A 100 -13.62 9.82 16.81
C PRO A 100 -12.93 8.65 17.53
N ALA A 101 -11.98 8.94 18.42
CA ALA A 101 -11.24 7.92 19.16
C ALA A 101 -12.14 7.08 20.08
N ALA A 102 -13.07 7.70 20.79
CA ALA A 102 -14.07 7.03 21.61
C ALA A 102 -15.06 6.20 20.78
N ALA A 103 -15.46 6.70 19.60
CA ALA A 103 -16.30 5.94 18.67
C ALA A 103 -15.63 4.66 18.19
N ILE A 104 -14.31 4.71 17.91
CA ILE A 104 -13.50 3.52 17.59
C ILE A 104 -13.50 2.53 18.74
N ASN A 105 -13.23 2.96 19.97
CA ASN A 105 -13.22 2.08 21.13
C ASN A 105 -14.58 1.38 21.32
N LYS A 106 -15.67 2.14 21.20
CA LYS A 106 -17.03 1.59 21.26
C LYS A 106 -17.30 0.61 20.11
N TRP A 107 -16.82 0.89 18.91
CA TRP A 107 -16.97 -0.01 17.76
C TRP A 107 -16.19 -1.31 17.94
N ILE A 108 -14.97 -1.24 18.47
CA ILE A 108 -14.18 -2.42 18.84
C ILE A 108 -14.98 -3.28 19.82
N ASP A 109 -15.45 -2.68 20.92
CA ASP A 109 -16.17 -3.39 21.97
C ASP A 109 -17.49 -4.03 21.50
N THR A 110 -18.22 -3.34 20.62
CA THR A 110 -19.60 -3.72 20.28
C THR A 110 -19.75 -4.43 18.95
N LYS A 111 -18.85 -4.19 17.98
CA LYS A 111 -18.92 -4.77 16.63
C LYS A 111 -17.78 -5.75 16.41
N LEU A 112 -16.53 -5.32 16.56
CA LEU A 112 -15.38 -6.18 16.27
C LEU A 112 -15.32 -7.38 17.22
N THR A 113 -15.48 -7.16 18.53
CA THR A 113 -15.52 -8.24 19.52
C THR A 113 -16.65 -9.23 19.24
N LYS A 114 -17.85 -8.74 18.88
CA LYS A 114 -18.99 -9.63 18.55
C LYS A 114 -18.73 -10.43 17.27
N TYR A 115 -18.14 -9.82 16.26
CA TYR A 115 -17.75 -10.48 15.03
C TYR A 115 -16.71 -11.59 15.31
N VAL A 116 -15.63 -11.28 16.04
CA VAL A 116 -14.60 -12.26 16.42
C VAL A 116 -15.24 -13.45 17.15
N LYS A 117 -16.13 -13.18 18.11
CA LYS A 117 -16.79 -14.23 18.88
C LYS A 117 -17.75 -15.06 18.04
N ASN A 118 -18.53 -14.43 17.18
CA ASN A 118 -19.70 -15.07 16.58
C ASN A 118 -19.51 -15.51 15.13
N GLU A 119 -18.67 -14.85 14.35
CA GLU A 119 -18.68 -14.93 12.88
C GLU A 119 -17.30 -15.15 12.25
N MET A 120 -16.23 -14.61 12.83
CA MET A 120 -14.88 -14.85 12.32
C MET A 120 -14.53 -16.33 12.40
N ALA A 121 -13.81 -16.90 11.43
CA ALA A 121 -13.44 -18.31 11.43
C ALA A 121 -14.63 -19.28 11.64
N THR A 122 -15.79 -18.90 11.11
CA THR A 122 -16.95 -19.80 10.96
C THR A 122 -17.16 -20.11 9.47
N PRO A 123 -17.90 -21.17 9.11
CA PRO A 123 -18.24 -21.44 7.72
C PRO A 123 -18.85 -20.25 6.99
N GLU A 124 -19.67 -19.47 7.68
CA GLU A 124 -20.31 -18.27 7.13
C GLU A 124 -19.54 -16.97 7.41
N ASP A 125 -18.24 -17.03 7.69
CA ASP A 125 -17.41 -15.84 7.94
C ASP A 125 -17.62 -14.78 6.83
N PRO A 126 -18.24 -13.63 7.15
CA PRO A 126 -18.59 -12.65 6.14
C PRO A 126 -17.37 -11.91 5.57
N VAL A 127 -16.23 -11.87 6.27
CA VAL A 127 -14.98 -11.30 5.74
C VAL A 127 -14.31 -12.30 4.80
N ARG A 128 -14.36 -13.61 5.10
CA ARG A 128 -13.95 -14.64 4.13
C ARG A 128 -14.78 -14.57 2.85
N ALA A 129 -16.10 -14.38 2.97
CA ALA A 129 -16.99 -14.21 1.82
C ALA A 129 -16.74 -12.89 1.04
N LEU A 130 -16.19 -11.85 1.67
CA LEU A 130 -15.71 -10.66 0.99
C LEU A 130 -14.41 -10.93 0.24
N ALA A 131 -13.48 -11.66 0.87
CA ALA A 131 -12.21 -12.05 0.28
C ALA A 131 -12.38 -12.92 -0.98
N GLU A 132 -13.44 -13.74 -1.06
CA GLU A 132 -13.82 -14.46 -2.29
C GLU A 132 -14.13 -13.52 -3.47
N ARG A 133 -14.52 -12.28 -3.18
CA ARG A 133 -14.87 -11.23 -4.15
C ARG A 133 -13.75 -10.21 -4.33
N ASP A 134 -12.53 -10.55 -3.91
CA ASP A 134 -11.35 -9.68 -3.96
C ASP A 134 -11.52 -8.40 -3.11
N ILE A 135 -12.26 -8.50 -1.99
CA ILE A 135 -12.50 -7.40 -1.06
C ILE A 135 -11.88 -7.77 0.30
N LEU A 136 -10.80 -7.08 0.65
CA LEU A 136 -10.18 -7.14 1.97
C LEU A 136 -9.68 -5.75 2.38
N HIS A 137 -9.57 -5.50 3.68
CA HIS A 137 -9.14 -4.21 4.21
C HIS A 137 -7.63 -4.00 4.13
N PHE A 138 -6.83 -5.03 3.86
CA PHE A 138 -5.39 -4.92 3.66
C PHE A 138 -4.97 -5.66 2.38
N ASP A 139 -3.80 -5.30 1.85
CA ASP A 139 -3.26 -5.91 0.64
C ASP A 139 -2.30 -7.05 1.00
N THR A 140 -2.68 -8.30 0.77
CA THR A 140 -1.81 -9.46 1.01
C THR A 140 -0.59 -9.53 0.09
N GLN A 141 -0.52 -8.71 -0.98
CA GLN A 141 0.54 -8.70 -1.98
C GLN A 141 1.52 -7.52 -1.85
N ASN A 142 1.19 -6.47 -1.08
CA ASN A 142 2.09 -5.34 -0.87
C ASN A 142 3.08 -5.61 0.28
N GLN A 143 4.32 -5.11 0.15
CA GLN A 143 5.43 -5.44 1.05
C GLN A 143 5.24 -5.02 2.52
N ASP A 144 4.23 -4.19 2.81
CA ASP A 144 3.92 -3.69 4.16
C ASP A 144 2.96 -4.60 4.94
N VAL A 145 2.40 -5.63 4.30
CA VAL A 145 1.76 -6.74 5.02
C VAL A 145 2.81 -7.85 5.10
N PRO A 146 3.07 -8.44 6.27
CA PRO A 146 4.13 -9.42 6.44
C PRO A 146 4.04 -10.50 5.36
N ARG A 147 4.95 -10.43 4.37
CA ARG A 147 5.17 -11.51 3.39
C ARG A 147 5.30 -12.80 4.17
N SER A 148 4.47 -13.78 3.81
CA SER A 148 4.61 -15.24 3.99
C SER A 148 5.56 -15.68 5.10
N LEU A 149 4.99 -16.41 6.06
CA LEU A 149 5.58 -16.87 7.29
C LEU A 149 6.70 -17.91 7.07
N GLY A 150 7.85 -17.49 6.55
CA GLY A 150 9.00 -18.36 6.27
C GLY A 150 9.38 -19.29 7.43
N GLY A 151 9.51 -20.58 7.13
CA GLY A 151 10.06 -21.66 7.97
C GLY A 151 9.12 -22.21 9.06
N TYR A 152 8.37 -21.35 9.74
CA TYR A 152 7.37 -21.77 10.74
C TYR A 152 6.03 -22.19 10.10
N GLU A 153 5.83 -21.93 8.80
CA GLU A 153 4.59 -22.19 8.05
C GLU A 153 4.21 -23.67 8.00
N GLU A 154 5.12 -24.57 7.61
CA GLU A 154 4.72 -25.98 7.38
C GLU A 154 4.22 -26.66 8.65
N ALA A 155 4.90 -26.46 9.79
CA ALA A 155 4.49 -27.03 11.06
C ALA A 155 3.17 -26.43 11.55
N ARG A 156 2.99 -25.10 11.41
CA ARG A 156 1.74 -24.42 11.79
C ARG A 156 0.58 -24.81 10.87
N MET A 157 0.81 -24.89 9.57
CA MET A 157 -0.17 -25.32 8.58
C MET A 157 -0.53 -26.80 8.76
N ARG A 158 0.43 -27.66 9.11
CA ARG A 158 0.15 -29.04 9.48
C ARG A 158 -0.71 -29.13 10.74
N LEU A 159 -0.38 -28.37 11.77
CA LEU A 159 -1.20 -28.31 13.00
C LEU A 159 -2.60 -27.75 12.70
N LEU A 160 -2.71 -26.75 11.83
CA LEU A 160 -3.99 -26.21 11.39
C LEU A 160 -4.82 -27.26 10.65
N LYS A 161 -4.23 -28.00 9.70
CA LYS A 161 -4.89 -29.10 8.99
C LYS A 161 -5.40 -30.16 9.96
N LEU A 162 -4.58 -30.57 10.94
CA LEU A 162 -4.99 -31.51 11.99
C LEU A 162 -6.12 -30.98 12.86
N LYS A 163 -6.10 -29.68 13.20
CA LYS A 163 -7.21 -29.04 13.95
C LYS A 163 -8.50 -29.03 13.15
N ARG A 164 -8.43 -28.70 11.86
CA ARG A 164 -9.58 -28.75 10.94
C ARG A 164 -10.13 -30.17 10.84
N GLU A 165 -9.26 -31.17 10.63
CA GLU A 165 -9.64 -32.59 10.58
C GLU A 165 -10.28 -33.07 11.88
N GLY A 166 -9.68 -32.76 13.03
CA GLY A 166 -10.19 -33.13 14.36
C GLY A 166 -11.57 -32.53 14.65
N ALA A 167 -11.81 -31.32 14.15
CA ALA A 167 -13.12 -30.68 14.20
C ALA A 167 -14.05 -31.06 13.03
N LYS A 168 -13.68 -32.09 12.25
CA LYS A 168 -14.45 -32.66 11.11
C LYS A 168 -14.65 -31.71 9.94
N TYR A 169 -13.68 -30.84 9.68
CA TYR A 169 -13.66 -29.89 8.58
C TYR A 169 -12.62 -30.26 7.50
N PRO A 170 -12.75 -29.74 6.26
CA PRO A 170 -11.77 -29.95 5.21
C PRO A 170 -10.38 -29.44 5.65
N PRO A 171 -9.31 -30.25 5.54
CA PRO A 171 -7.96 -29.84 5.95
C PRO A 171 -7.51 -28.56 5.22
N GLU A 172 -7.85 -28.44 3.94
CA GLU A 172 -7.48 -27.30 3.09
C GLU A 172 -8.28 -26.03 3.36
N GLY A 173 -9.34 -26.07 4.17
CA GLY A 173 -10.25 -24.93 4.42
C GLY A 173 -11.35 -24.80 3.35
N LEU A 174 -12.18 -23.76 3.48
CA LEU A 174 -13.29 -23.45 2.57
C LEU A 174 -12.97 -22.37 1.53
N GLY A 175 -11.90 -21.59 1.74
CA GLY A 175 -11.50 -20.52 0.84
C GLY A 175 -11.21 -21.03 -0.58
N LYS A 176 -11.78 -20.38 -1.59
CA LYS A 176 -11.54 -20.70 -3.01
C LYS A 176 -10.52 -19.75 -3.62
N SER A 177 -10.71 -18.44 -3.48
CA SER A 177 -9.72 -17.43 -3.91
C SER A 177 -8.47 -17.47 -3.01
N ASN A 178 -7.34 -17.00 -3.52
CA ASN A 178 -6.11 -16.90 -2.70
C ASN A 178 -6.35 -16.00 -1.48
N LEU A 179 -7.00 -14.85 -1.69
CA LEU A 179 -7.33 -13.91 -0.62
C LEU A 179 -8.23 -14.52 0.46
N ALA A 180 -9.20 -15.34 0.07
CA ALA A 180 -10.08 -16.03 1.00
C ALA A 180 -9.35 -17.11 1.80
N LYS A 181 -8.43 -17.85 1.17
CA LYS A 181 -7.57 -18.83 1.85
C LYS A 181 -6.63 -18.17 2.84
N ASP A 182 -6.05 -17.03 2.46
CA ASP A 182 -5.15 -16.25 3.32
C ASP A 182 -5.92 -15.74 4.55
N TRP A 183 -7.07 -15.09 4.35
CA TRP A 183 -7.92 -14.63 5.45
C TRP A 183 -8.34 -15.79 6.37
N GLU A 184 -8.85 -16.88 5.80
CA GLU A 184 -9.30 -18.03 6.57
C GLU A 184 -8.17 -18.64 7.40
N THR A 185 -6.98 -18.79 6.83
CA THR A 185 -5.80 -19.29 7.52
C THR A 185 -5.41 -18.39 8.69
N LEU A 186 -5.38 -17.07 8.48
CA LEU A 186 -5.05 -16.11 9.52
C LEU A 186 -6.08 -16.08 10.63
N ALA A 187 -7.38 -16.09 10.28
CA ALA A 187 -8.48 -16.12 11.23
C ALA A 187 -8.45 -17.40 12.09
N ASP A 188 -8.25 -18.54 11.45
CA ASP A 188 -8.13 -19.85 12.09
C ASP A 188 -6.95 -19.91 13.06
N LEU A 189 -5.76 -19.48 12.63
CA LEU A 189 -4.56 -19.47 13.47
C LEU A 189 -4.68 -18.54 14.68
N SER A 190 -5.57 -17.55 14.60
CA SER A 190 -5.78 -16.56 15.65
C SER A 190 -6.74 -17.03 16.75
N ILE A 191 -7.51 -18.10 16.51
CA ILE A 191 -8.44 -18.67 17.48
C ILE A 191 -7.87 -19.99 18.03
N GLN A 192 -7.92 -20.15 19.34
CA GLN A 192 -7.48 -21.36 20.04
C GLN A 192 -8.71 -22.09 20.58
N PRO A 193 -9.18 -23.15 19.89
CA PRO A 193 -10.13 -24.09 20.47
C PRO A 193 -9.41 -25.07 21.40
N ASP A 194 -10.00 -25.33 22.56
CA ASP A 194 -9.61 -26.40 23.49
C ASP A 194 -10.88 -27.00 24.13
N ASP A 195 -10.80 -28.22 24.63
CA ASP A 195 -11.89 -28.85 25.38
C ASP A 195 -12.02 -28.22 26.77
N ALA A 196 -13.24 -28.10 27.29
CA ALA A 196 -13.49 -27.57 28.63
C ALA A 196 -12.66 -28.30 29.71
N ALA A 197 -12.41 -29.59 29.53
CA ALA A 197 -11.58 -30.45 30.38
C ALA A 197 -10.18 -29.87 30.66
N VAL A 198 -9.57 -29.20 29.67
CA VAL A 198 -8.23 -28.59 29.77
C VAL A 198 -8.21 -27.52 30.86
N PHE A 199 -9.33 -26.83 31.09
CA PHE A 199 -9.43 -25.71 32.02
C PHE A 199 -9.87 -26.10 33.43
N PHE A 200 -10.48 -27.27 33.62
CA PHE A 200 -10.92 -27.75 34.94
C PHE A 200 -9.83 -27.77 36.02
N PRO A 201 -8.58 -28.21 35.76
CA PRO A 201 -7.53 -28.16 36.78
C PRO A 201 -6.98 -26.75 37.05
N ILE A 202 -7.33 -25.75 36.24
CA ILE A 202 -6.77 -24.39 36.34
C ILE A 202 -7.69 -23.51 37.20
N LYS A 203 -7.41 -23.44 38.50
CA LYS A 203 -8.23 -22.69 39.48
C LYS A 203 -8.54 -21.25 39.05
N SER A 204 -7.55 -20.52 38.54
CA SER A 204 -7.73 -19.12 38.10
C SER A 204 -8.70 -18.99 36.91
N GLU A 205 -8.75 -19.99 36.02
CA GLU A 205 -9.68 -19.95 34.89
C GLU A 205 -11.09 -20.37 35.32
N MET A 206 -11.21 -21.30 36.27
CA MET A 206 -12.48 -21.68 36.89
C MET A 206 -13.13 -20.57 37.72
N GLU A 207 -12.34 -19.66 38.29
CA GLU A 207 -12.82 -18.47 39.00
C GLU A 207 -13.33 -17.39 38.04
N LYS A 208 -12.60 -17.12 36.95
CA LYS A 208 -13.00 -16.14 35.91
C LYS A 208 -14.14 -16.64 35.03
N ASN A 209 -14.27 -17.96 34.87
CA ASN A 209 -15.27 -18.61 34.04
C ASN A 209 -16.11 -19.62 34.84
N PRO A 210 -16.97 -19.18 35.79
CA PRO A 210 -17.71 -20.10 36.67
C PRO A 210 -18.62 -21.09 35.92
N TRP A 211 -19.00 -20.78 34.68
CA TRP A 211 -19.81 -21.63 33.81
C TRP A 211 -19.10 -22.94 33.43
N LEU A 212 -17.76 -23.00 33.45
CA LEU A 212 -16.99 -24.23 33.20
C LEU A 212 -17.36 -25.37 34.17
N ARG A 213 -17.74 -25.05 35.41
CA ARG A 213 -18.12 -26.05 36.43
C ARG A 213 -19.30 -26.93 36.04
N LYS A 214 -20.15 -26.45 35.12
CA LYS A 214 -21.35 -27.15 34.65
C LYS A 214 -21.22 -27.58 33.19
N THR A 215 -20.04 -27.40 32.60
CA THR A 215 -19.79 -27.66 31.18
C THR A 215 -19.29 -29.08 30.99
N HIS A 216 -19.78 -29.79 29.97
CA HIS A 216 -19.28 -31.13 29.65
C HIS A 216 -17.78 -31.07 29.28
N PRO A 217 -16.95 -32.05 29.70
CA PRO A 217 -15.51 -32.04 29.46
C PRO A 217 -15.12 -31.80 27.99
N ASP A 218 -15.82 -32.44 27.05
CA ASP A 218 -15.53 -32.37 25.60
C ASP A 218 -16.18 -31.16 24.91
N THR A 219 -16.79 -30.24 25.65
CA THR A 219 -17.38 -29.04 25.04
C THR A 219 -16.27 -28.10 24.59
N PRO A 220 -16.26 -27.65 23.32
CA PRO A 220 -15.28 -26.69 22.86
C PRO A 220 -15.38 -25.35 23.59
N VAL A 221 -14.22 -24.84 23.98
CA VAL A 221 -14.00 -23.54 24.60
C VAL A 221 -12.99 -22.76 23.77
N TYR A 222 -13.30 -21.50 23.48
CA TYR A 222 -12.54 -20.66 22.59
C TYR A 222 -11.80 -19.58 23.37
N GLY A 223 -10.50 -19.50 23.12
CA GLY A 223 -9.64 -18.42 23.54
C GLY A 223 -9.07 -17.69 22.32
N MET A 224 -8.63 -16.46 22.56
CA MET A 224 -7.87 -15.69 21.60
C MET A 224 -6.65 -15.09 22.30
N LYS A 225 -5.48 -15.29 21.70
CA LYS A 225 -4.26 -14.62 22.11
C LYS A 225 -3.76 -13.74 20.97
N LEU A 226 -4.39 -12.57 20.79
CA LEU A 226 -3.75 -11.52 19.98
C LEU A 226 -2.63 -10.91 20.81
N ASN A 227 -1.42 -10.97 20.27
CA ASN A 227 -0.41 -9.94 20.49
C ASN A 227 -0.49 -8.93 19.33
N LEU A 228 0.23 -7.80 19.44
CA LEU A 228 0.32 -6.79 18.37
C LEU A 228 0.67 -7.42 17.01
N ASP A 229 1.56 -8.42 16.99
CA ASP A 229 1.94 -9.18 15.80
C ASP A 229 0.76 -9.94 15.16
N THR A 230 -0.11 -10.57 15.94
CA THR A 230 -1.28 -11.30 15.42
C THR A 230 -2.38 -10.32 14.95
N ALA A 231 -2.56 -9.20 15.64
CA ALA A 231 -3.52 -8.17 15.25
C ALA A 231 -3.15 -7.52 13.91
N SER A 232 -1.85 -7.25 13.73
CA SER A 232 -1.28 -6.73 12.49
C SER A 232 -1.39 -7.74 11.35
N LYS A 233 -1.21 -9.04 11.63
CA LYS A 233 -1.42 -10.11 10.63
C LYS A 233 -2.87 -10.19 10.14
N LEU A 234 -3.86 -9.95 11.01
CA LEU A 234 -5.28 -9.85 10.60
C LEU A 234 -5.61 -8.49 9.97
N GLY A 235 -4.67 -7.54 9.92
CA GLY A 235 -4.86 -6.17 9.43
C GLY A 235 -5.87 -5.35 10.24
N PHE A 236 -6.18 -5.75 11.48
CA PHE A 236 -7.16 -5.00 12.28
C PHE A 236 -6.65 -3.62 12.71
N ASP A 237 -5.34 -3.47 12.85
CA ASP A 237 -4.67 -2.16 12.99
C ASP A 237 -4.97 -1.25 11.80
N HIS A 238 -4.71 -1.73 10.58
CA HIS A 238 -5.00 -0.97 9.34
C HIS A 238 -6.48 -0.66 9.18
N LEU A 239 -7.37 -1.62 9.49
CA LEU A 239 -8.81 -1.40 9.50
C LEU A 239 -9.19 -0.25 10.43
N ILE A 240 -8.65 -0.23 11.65
CA ILE A 240 -8.93 0.79 12.65
C ILE A 240 -8.31 2.14 12.28
N ASP A 241 -7.11 2.16 11.72
CA ASP A 241 -6.43 3.35 11.22
C ASP A 241 -7.21 4.01 10.08
N GLU A 242 -7.67 3.24 9.09
CA GLU A 242 -8.44 3.81 7.99
C GLU A 242 -9.86 4.23 8.39
N LEU A 243 -10.50 3.54 9.34
CA LEU A 243 -11.76 4.03 9.93
C LEU A 243 -11.54 5.35 10.71
N THR A 244 -10.39 5.49 11.39
CA THR A 244 -10.01 6.73 12.07
C THR A 244 -9.81 7.86 11.06
N ASN A 245 -9.06 7.59 9.98
CA ASN A 245 -8.84 8.54 8.89
C ASN A 245 -10.15 8.93 8.19
N ALA A 246 -11.08 8.00 8.01
CA ALA A 246 -12.38 8.28 7.41
C ALA A 246 -13.22 9.27 8.22
N MET A 247 -12.96 9.44 9.52
CA MET A 247 -13.58 10.47 10.36
C MET A 247 -12.80 11.78 10.40
N SER A 248 -11.52 11.77 10.00
CA SER A 248 -10.70 12.97 10.00
C SER A 248 -11.01 13.84 8.78
N PRO A 249 -11.35 15.14 8.97
CA PRO A 249 -11.52 16.05 7.86
C PRO A 249 -10.21 16.35 7.11
N GLN A 250 -9.04 16.10 7.73
CA GLN A 250 -7.71 16.31 7.17
C GLN A 250 -7.18 15.09 6.39
N SER A 251 -7.91 13.98 6.32
CA SER A 251 -7.46 12.74 5.66
C SER A 251 -7.29 12.83 4.14
N GLY A 252 -7.74 13.92 3.52
CA GLY A 252 -7.78 14.08 2.07
C GLY A 252 -8.85 13.21 1.37
N LEU A 253 -9.57 12.38 2.12
CA LEU A 253 -10.61 11.50 1.55
C LEU A 253 -11.79 12.31 1.00
N PRO A 254 -12.40 11.88 -0.12
CA PRO A 254 -13.64 12.48 -0.62
C PRO A 254 -14.81 12.22 0.34
N ASN A 255 -15.82 13.08 0.31
CA ASN A 255 -16.98 13.01 1.22
C ASN A 255 -17.71 11.64 1.17
N SER A 256 -17.71 10.95 0.03
CA SER A 256 -18.31 9.62 -0.13
C SER A 256 -17.60 8.52 0.69
N LEU A 257 -16.31 8.70 0.99
CA LEU A 257 -15.51 7.76 1.77
C LEU A 257 -15.41 8.14 3.25
N ARG A 258 -15.77 9.38 3.60
CA ARG A 258 -15.82 9.84 4.99
C ARG A 258 -16.99 9.23 5.75
N ILE A 259 -16.84 9.15 7.07
CA ILE A 259 -17.89 8.74 8.01
C ILE A 259 -17.93 9.70 9.19
N GLN A 260 -19.11 9.87 9.79
CA GLN A 260 -19.23 10.61 11.04
C GLN A 260 -19.03 9.65 12.23
N PRO A 261 -18.42 10.10 13.35
CA PRO A 261 -18.21 9.25 14.52
C PRO A 261 -19.48 8.56 15.04
N LYS A 262 -20.62 9.27 15.02
CA LYS A 262 -21.92 8.74 15.45
C LYS A 262 -22.48 7.62 14.58
N ASP A 263 -22.02 7.50 13.33
CA ASP A 263 -22.52 6.49 12.40
C ASP A 263 -21.67 5.22 12.41
N LEU A 264 -20.44 5.29 12.94
CA LEU A 264 -19.54 4.14 13.05
C LEU A 264 -20.18 2.99 13.84
N GLU A 265 -20.94 3.28 14.90
CA GLU A 265 -21.63 2.26 15.71
C GLU A 265 -22.70 1.46 14.94
N LYS A 266 -23.10 1.92 13.76
CA LYS A 266 -24.06 1.22 12.89
C LYS A 266 -23.37 0.35 11.85
N ILE A 267 -22.08 0.58 11.60
CA ILE A 267 -21.27 -0.13 10.61
C ILE A 267 -20.88 -1.49 11.18
N THR A 268 -21.25 -2.57 10.48
CA THR A 268 -20.79 -3.94 10.81
C THR A 268 -19.35 -4.15 10.34
N VAL A 269 -18.67 -5.19 10.84
CA VAL A 269 -17.30 -5.53 10.39
C VAL A 269 -17.20 -5.73 8.87
N PRO A 270 -18.06 -6.52 8.18
CA PRO A 270 -17.97 -6.63 6.72
C PRO A 270 -18.18 -5.28 6.00
N GLN A 271 -19.07 -4.41 6.48
CA GLN A 271 -19.25 -3.08 5.91
C GLN A 271 -18.02 -2.17 6.12
N ALA A 272 -17.34 -2.31 7.26
CA ALA A 272 -16.08 -1.61 7.53
C ALA A 272 -14.97 -2.10 6.58
N VAL A 273 -14.86 -3.41 6.37
CA VAL A 273 -13.91 -4.02 5.42
C VAL A 273 -14.15 -3.52 3.99
N GLU A 274 -15.39 -3.54 3.51
CA GLU A 274 -15.74 -3.00 2.18
C GLU A 274 -15.38 -1.52 2.05
N ARG A 275 -15.58 -0.72 3.10
CA ARG A 275 -15.24 0.70 3.11
C ARG A 275 -13.73 0.90 3.03
N VAL A 276 -12.96 0.20 3.85
CA VAL A 276 -11.50 0.33 3.85
C VAL A 276 -10.90 -0.17 2.54
N ALA A 277 -11.44 -1.24 1.94
CA ALA A 277 -11.05 -1.66 0.59
C ALA A 277 -11.25 -0.53 -0.46
N LYS A 278 -12.38 0.19 -0.40
CA LYS A 278 -12.63 1.36 -1.26
C LYS A 278 -11.67 2.52 -0.99
N ILE A 279 -11.31 2.75 0.28
CA ILE A 279 -10.30 3.75 0.67
C ILE A 279 -8.93 3.37 0.10
N ASN A 280 -8.48 2.13 0.27
CA ASN A 280 -7.21 1.65 -0.26
C ASN A 280 -7.13 1.84 -1.78
N LYS A 281 -8.19 1.42 -2.50
CA LYS A 281 -8.30 1.62 -3.95
C LYS A 281 -8.22 3.10 -4.34
N TRP A 282 -8.96 3.96 -3.63
CA TRP A 282 -8.92 5.40 -3.87
C TRP A 282 -7.53 5.99 -3.59
N ARG A 283 -6.83 5.57 -2.53
CA ARG A 283 -5.47 6.07 -2.23
C ARG A 283 -4.50 5.73 -3.37
N ILE A 284 -4.57 4.52 -3.90
CA ILE A 284 -3.76 4.09 -5.05
C ILE A 284 -4.09 4.94 -6.30
N GLU A 285 -5.37 5.09 -6.61
CA GLU A 285 -5.81 5.88 -7.77
C GLU A 285 -5.48 7.37 -7.64
N ASN A 286 -5.64 7.94 -6.44
CA ASN A 286 -5.31 9.32 -6.13
C ASN A 286 -3.80 9.56 -6.22
N ALA A 287 -2.98 8.66 -5.67
CA ALA A 287 -1.53 8.73 -5.79
C ALA A 287 -1.07 8.68 -7.26
N LYS A 288 -1.64 7.77 -8.06
CA LYS A 288 -1.41 7.71 -9.52
C LYS A 288 -1.79 9.01 -10.22
N THR A 289 -2.95 9.59 -9.85
CA THR A 289 -3.44 10.85 -10.42
C THR A 289 -2.54 12.02 -10.05
N MET A 290 -2.10 12.11 -8.78
CA MET A 290 -1.16 13.13 -8.33
C MET A 290 0.20 13.00 -9.01
N ALA A 291 0.73 11.78 -9.13
CA ALA A 291 1.97 11.54 -9.88
C ALA A 291 1.82 12.02 -11.34
N LEU A 292 0.68 11.71 -11.97
CA LEU A 292 0.38 12.18 -13.32
C LEU A 292 0.29 13.70 -13.41
N GLN A 293 -0.37 14.36 -12.46
CA GLN A 293 -0.42 15.82 -12.40
C GLN A 293 0.96 16.45 -12.19
N GLU A 294 1.82 15.83 -11.40
CA GLU A 294 3.19 16.33 -11.21
C GLU A 294 4.00 16.21 -12.50
N THR A 295 3.79 15.15 -13.29
CA THR A 295 4.37 15.08 -14.64
C THR A 295 3.83 16.17 -15.57
N LEU A 296 2.65 16.75 -15.29
CA LEU A 296 2.17 17.86 -16.09
C LEU A 296 2.99 19.14 -15.91
N LYS A 297 3.75 19.24 -14.81
CA LYS A 297 4.69 20.34 -14.50
C LYS A 297 6.10 20.09 -15.04
N ALA A 298 6.31 19.00 -15.78
CA ALA A 298 7.57 18.73 -16.44
C ALA A 298 7.90 19.81 -17.47
N ASP A 299 9.20 19.99 -17.73
CA ASP A 299 9.67 21.04 -18.62
C ASP A 299 9.21 20.77 -20.05
N LEU A 300 8.44 21.70 -20.60
CA LEU A 300 7.89 21.58 -21.95
C LEU A 300 9.02 21.65 -22.97
N TYR A 301 9.18 20.60 -23.78
CA TYR A 301 10.09 20.61 -24.91
C TYR A 301 9.37 21.10 -26.18
N LYS A 302 8.20 20.53 -26.49
CA LYS A 302 7.40 20.90 -27.67
C LYS A 302 5.92 20.60 -27.46
N ALA A 303 5.02 21.48 -27.90
CA ALA A 303 3.58 21.29 -27.78
C ALA A 303 2.90 21.09 -29.15
N TYR A 304 1.82 20.30 -29.15
CA TYR A 304 0.91 20.09 -30.28
C TYR A 304 -0.53 20.35 -29.81
N PRO A 305 -0.93 21.64 -29.66
CA PRO A 305 -2.18 22.00 -28.99
C PRO A 305 -3.43 21.44 -29.68
N GLU A 306 -3.48 21.46 -31.01
CA GLU A 306 -4.62 20.98 -31.80
C GLU A 306 -4.81 19.47 -31.65
N GLN A 307 -3.71 18.73 -31.52
CA GLN A 307 -3.71 17.28 -31.38
C GLN A 307 -3.74 16.83 -29.91
N ASN A 308 -3.69 17.77 -28.96
CA ASN A 308 -3.67 17.52 -27.51
C ASN A 308 -2.48 16.66 -27.05
N PHE A 309 -1.31 16.84 -27.67
CA PHE A 309 -0.06 16.18 -27.29
C PHE A 309 1.05 17.17 -26.97
N ARG A 310 2.06 16.71 -26.24
CA ARG A 310 3.28 17.46 -26.00
C ARG A 310 4.45 16.56 -25.63
N TRP A 311 5.64 16.95 -26.03
CA TRP A 311 6.90 16.44 -25.52
C TRP A 311 7.31 17.22 -24.28
N VAL A 312 7.66 16.51 -23.22
CA VAL A 312 8.28 17.07 -22.02
C VAL A 312 9.61 16.41 -21.76
N GLN A 313 10.55 17.12 -21.13
CA GLN A 313 11.78 16.54 -20.63
C GLN A 313 11.57 16.04 -19.19
N LEU A 314 12.07 14.84 -18.91
CA LEU A 314 12.14 14.28 -17.56
C LEU A 314 13.51 14.64 -16.96
N ASN A 315 13.49 15.42 -15.88
CA ASN A 315 14.69 15.98 -15.26
C ASN A 315 14.55 16.29 -13.76
N ARG A 316 13.45 15.86 -13.11
CA ARG A 316 13.17 16.07 -11.68
C ARG A 316 12.90 14.75 -10.95
N PRO A 317 13.23 14.65 -9.65
CA PRO A 317 13.01 13.43 -8.88
C PRO A 317 11.53 13.01 -8.87
N GLY A 318 11.26 11.73 -9.05
CA GLY A 318 9.93 11.12 -9.11
C GLY A 318 9.30 11.06 -10.50
N GLN A 319 9.81 11.83 -11.48
CA GLN A 319 9.30 11.78 -12.85
C GLN A 319 9.62 10.45 -13.54
N PHE A 320 10.77 9.85 -13.24
CA PHE A 320 11.21 8.60 -13.86
C PHE A 320 10.50 7.38 -13.25
N VAL A 321 10.19 7.40 -11.94
CA VAL A 321 9.29 6.41 -11.30
C VAL A 321 7.92 6.45 -11.98
N ALA A 322 7.31 7.63 -12.06
CA ALA A 322 5.98 7.80 -12.63
C ALA A 322 5.93 7.38 -14.11
N GLU A 323 6.97 7.72 -14.88
CA GLU A 323 7.11 7.29 -16.26
C GLU A 323 7.22 5.77 -16.36
N SER A 324 8.08 5.16 -15.55
CA SER A 324 8.32 3.71 -15.57
C SER A 324 7.07 2.92 -15.25
N ASP A 325 6.29 3.37 -14.26
CA ASP A 325 5.04 2.71 -13.84
C ASP A 325 3.95 2.84 -14.92
N ALA A 326 3.84 4.01 -15.56
CA ALA A 326 2.82 4.27 -16.56
C ALA A 326 3.16 3.64 -17.92
N MET A 327 4.44 3.60 -18.28
CA MET A 327 4.91 3.05 -19.56
C MET A 327 5.18 1.54 -19.49
N GLY A 328 5.40 0.96 -18.30
CA GLY A 328 5.72 -0.45 -18.15
C GLY A 328 7.10 -0.83 -18.68
N HIS A 329 8.02 0.13 -18.79
CA HIS A 329 9.42 -0.10 -19.13
C HIS A 329 10.35 0.63 -18.16
N SER A 330 11.59 0.17 -18.07
CA SER A 330 12.54 0.76 -17.14
C SER A 330 13.07 2.08 -17.69
N VAL A 331 12.66 3.19 -17.08
CA VAL A 331 13.42 4.45 -17.05
C VAL A 331 13.72 4.89 -15.61
N ARG A 332 13.18 4.15 -14.62
CA ARG A 332 13.35 4.42 -13.19
C ARG A 332 14.81 4.47 -12.74
N GLY A 333 15.71 3.77 -13.43
CA GLY A 333 17.12 3.81 -13.07
C GLY A 333 17.78 5.19 -13.21
N TYR A 334 17.15 6.14 -13.92
CA TYR A 334 17.55 7.54 -13.95
C TYR A 334 17.12 8.36 -12.73
N GLU A 335 16.38 7.79 -11.76
CA GLU A 335 16.11 8.48 -10.48
C GLU A 335 17.39 8.72 -9.66
N PRO A 336 17.35 9.67 -8.71
CA PRO A 336 18.37 9.72 -7.66
C PRO A 336 18.48 8.37 -6.92
N PRO A 337 19.67 7.99 -6.41
CA PRO A 337 19.86 6.74 -5.67
C PRO A 337 18.90 6.57 -4.49
N GLU A 338 18.59 7.65 -3.76
CA GLU A 338 17.63 7.65 -2.64
C GLU A 338 16.18 7.37 -3.06
N LYS A 339 15.87 7.46 -4.36
CA LYS A 339 14.57 7.11 -4.95
C LYS A 339 14.61 5.83 -5.78
N GLY A 340 15.69 5.04 -5.63
CA GLY A 340 15.83 3.73 -6.25
C GLY A 340 16.40 3.75 -7.67
N GLY A 341 17.06 4.84 -8.08
CA GLY A 341 17.85 4.85 -9.30
C GLY A 341 19.28 4.33 -9.09
N SER A 342 20.06 4.30 -10.17
CA SER A 342 21.44 3.78 -10.16
C SER A 342 22.37 4.68 -10.98
N PRO A 343 23.57 5.02 -10.47
CA PRO A 343 24.54 5.82 -11.20
C PRO A 343 25.10 5.11 -12.45
N TYR A 344 24.94 3.79 -12.54
CA TYR A 344 25.36 2.98 -13.69
C TYR A 344 24.23 2.71 -14.68
N TYR A 345 23.06 3.34 -14.49
CA TYR A 345 21.91 3.09 -15.33
C TYR A 345 22.01 3.83 -16.67
N GLY A 346 21.79 3.11 -17.77
CA GLY A 346 21.78 3.69 -19.11
C GLY A 346 23.03 4.51 -19.38
N LEU A 347 22.84 5.81 -19.58
CA LEU A 347 23.88 6.80 -19.90
C LEU A 347 24.56 7.43 -18.66
N GLY A 348 24.42 6.85 -17.46
CA GLY A 348 25.05 7.34 -16.23
C GLY A 348 24.08 7.84 -15.16
N GLY A 349 22.83 7.36 -15.19
CA GLY A 349 21.83 7.60 -14.15
C GLY A 349 21.49 9.08 -13.95
N TRP A 350 21.08 9.41 -12.73
CA TRP A 350 20.64 10.76 -12.35
C TRP A 350 21.69 11.85 -12.61
N ASP A 351 22.96 11.56 -12.33
CA ASP A 351 24.04 12.53 -12.51
C ASP A 351 24.22 12.90 -13.99
N ALA A 352 24.02 11.95 -14.91
CA ALA A 352 24.03 12.22 -16.35
C ALA A 352 22.87 13.12 -16.79
N ILE A 353 21.68 12.97 -16.18
CA ILE A 353 20.53 13.86 -16.44
C ILE A 353 20.83 15.28 -15.95
N GLN A 354 21.32 15.43 -14.72
CA GLN A 354 21.62 16.75 -14.15
C GLN A 354 22.82 17.42 -14.84
N GLY A 355 23.82 16.64 -15.25
CA GLY A 355 25.00 17.12 -15.97
C GLY A 355 24.78 17.39 -17.46
N GLY A 356 23.60 17.04 -18.01
CA GLY A 356 23.30 17.19 -19.43
C GLY A 356 24.02 16.19 -20.34
N GLU A 357 24.61 15.13 -19.78
CA GLU A 357 25.20 14.01 -20.55
C GLU A 357 24.10 13.09 -21.10
N ALA A 358 22.91 13.10 -20.48
CA ALA A 358 21.72 12.39 -20.93
C ALA A 358 20.47 13.28 -20.83
N ALA A 359 19.50 13.04 -21.70
CA ALA A 359 18.16 13.59 -21.60
C ALA A 359 17.11 12.53 -21.95
N VAL A 360 16.00 12.53 -21.23
CA VAL A 360 14.86 11.66 -21.53
C VAL A 360 13.65 12.53 -21.81
N TYR A 361 13.03 12.34 -22.96
CA TYR A 361 11.81 13.02 -23.38
C TYR A 361 10.64 12.05 -23.36
N SER A 362 9.47 12.54 -22.96
CA SER A 362 8.22 11.76 -22.91
C SER A 362 7.11 12.46 -23.68
N LEU A 363 6.47 11.75 -24.61
CA LEU A 363 5.28 12.22 -25.32
C LEU A 363 4.07 11.96 -24.45
N ARG A 364 3.37 13.02 -24.09
CA ARG A 364 2.21 12.98 -23.20
C ARG A 364 0.96 13.53 -23.87
N ASP A 365 -0.19 12.96 -23.53
CA ASP A 365 -1.50 13.49 -23.93
C ASP A 365 -2.01 14.58 -22.97
N LYS A 366 -3.22 15.11 -23.23
CA LYS A 366 -3.87 16.13 -22.39
C LYS A 366 -4.07 15.74 -20.92
N LYS A 367 -4.13 14.44 -20.61
CA LYS A 367 -4.27 13.96 -19.22
C LYS A 367 -2.91 13.81 -18.55
N GLY A 368 -1.82 13.97 -19.30
CA GLY A 368 -0.45 13.74 -18.85
C GLY A 368 0.02 12.31 -19.06
N GLN A 369 -0.81 11.43 -19.65
CA GLN A 369 -0.45 10.02 -19.81
C GLN A 369 0.69 9.89 -20.82
N PRO A 370 1.78 9.21 -20.47
CA PRO A 370 2.89 9.00 -21.38
C PRO A 370 2.59 7.89 -22.39
N HIS A 371 3.15 8.05 -23.60
CA HIS A 371 2.92 7.17 -24.74
C HIS A 371 4.20 6.76 -25.46
N VAL A 372 5.23 7.61 -25.45
CA VAL A 372 6.55 7.34 -26.08
C VAL A 372 7.64 7.97 -25.23
N THR A 373 8.76 7.28 -25.06
CA THR A 373 10.00 7.86 -24.52
C THR A 373 11.09 7.93 -25.59
N ILE A 374 11.88 8.99 -25.54
CA ILE A 374 13.10 9.17 -26.34
C ILE A 374 14.25 9.44 -25.39
N GLU A 375 15.29 8.64 -25.47
CA GLU A 375 16.52 8.83 -24.72
C GLU A 375 17.57 9.43 -25.66
N VAL A 376 18.28 10.42 -25.16
CA VAL A 376 19.28 11.18 -25.90
C VAL A 376 20.55 11.22 -25.08
N SER A 377 21.69 10.94 -25.70
CA SER A 377 23.01 11.19 -25.14
C SER A 377 23.59 12.50 -25.67
N LYS A 378 24.46 13.14 -24.90
CA LYS A 378 25.29 14.23 -25.39
C LYS A 378 26.14 13.78 -26.56
N GLY A 379 26.26 14.64 -27.58
CA GLY A 379 27.15 14.40 -28.71
C GLY A 379 28.60 14.39 -28.24
N ARG A 380 29.40 13.45 -28.76
CA ARG A 380 30.85 13.44 -28.53
C ARG A 380 31.58 13.54 -29.85
N HIS A 381 32.64 14.34 -29.87
CA HIS A 381 33.53 14.39 -31.03
C HIS A 381 34.23 13.02 -31.19
N PRO A 382 34.42 12.51 -32.42
CA PRO A 382 35.01 11.20 -32.68
C PRO A 382 36.53 11.19 -32.48
N ILE A 383 36.98 11.48 -31.26
CA ILE A 383 38.40 11.59 -30.90
C ILE A 383 38.92 10.22 -30.49
N GLY A 384 39.96 9.74 -31.18
CA GLY A 384 40.76 8.60 -30.76
C GLY A 384 42.07 9.04 -30.10
N SER A 385 42.67 8.18 -29.27
CA SER A 385 43.97 8.44 -28.66
C SER A 385 44.83 7.18 -28.60
N THR A 386 46.16 7.35 -28.60
CA THR A 386 47.11 6.22 -28.63
C THR A 386 47.47 5.67 -27.25
N SER A 387 46.93 6.23 -26.15
CA SER A 387 47.37 5.88 -24.79
C SER A 387 46.65 4.64 -24.24
N ARG A 388 47.41 3.77 -23.56
CA ARG A 388 46.89 2.78 -22.61
C ARG A 388 47.27 3.24 -21.20
N GLY A 389 46.30 3.67 -20.39
CA GLY A 389 46.52 4.08 -18.99
C GLY A 389 46.22 5.56 -18.70
N ASN A 390 46.75 6.07 -17.59
CA ASN A 390 46.44 7.43 -17.05
C ASN A 390 47.33 8.55 -17.63
N GLU A 391 48.28 8.25 -18.51
CA GLU A 391 49.13 9.25 -19.15
C GLU A 391 48.37 9.98 -20.28
N PHE A 392 48.59 11.29 -20.39
CA PHE A 392 48.04 12.07 -21.49
C PHE A 392 48.60 11.53 -22.83
N PRO A 393 47.74 11.31 -23.85
CA PRO A 393 48.15 10.68 -25.11
C PRO A 393 49.25 11.47 -25.83
N ARG A 394 50.06 10.79 -26.65
CA ARG A 394 51.10 11.43 -27.47
C ARG A 394 50.56 12.09 -28.73
N SER A 395 49.42 11.59 -29.20
CA SER A 395 48.70 12.09 -30.37
C SER A 395 47.23 11.72 -30.26
N ILE A 396 46.38 12.50 -30.92
CA ILE A 396 44.96 12.18 -31.10
C ILE A 396 44.66 11.92 -32.57
N THR A 397 43.62 11.14 -32.81
CA THR A 397 42.99 10.99 -34.11
C THR A 397 41.58 11.56 -34.06
N TYR A 398 41.01 11.86 -35.22
CA TYR A 398 39.67 12.42 -35.32
C TYR A 398 38.94 11.77 -36.48
N GLY A 399 37.80 11.14 -36.22
CA GLY A 399 36.94 10.51 -37.24
C GLY A 399 37.33 9.10 -37.65
N ASP A 400 38.47 8.57 -37.22
CA ASP A 400 38.96 7.22 -37.59
C ASP A 400 38.03 6.07 -37.16
N TYR A 401 37.16 6.32 -36.18
CA TYR A 401 36.21 5.34 -35.62
C TYR A 401 34.75 5.71 -35.87
N ALA A 402 34.48 6.73 -36.69
CA ALA A 402 33.11 7.14 -37.02
C ALA A 402 32.59 6.32 -38.21
N ASP A 403 31.28 6.02 -38.22
CA ASP A 403 30.61 5.29 -39.32
C ASP A 403 30.73 6.01 -40.67
N SER A 404 31.01 7.31 -40.65
CA SER A 404 31.44 8.11 -41.80
C SER A 404 32.73 8.84 -41.43
N PRO A 405 33.85 8.67 -42.16
CA PRO A 405 35.11 9.33 -41.85
C PRO A 405 34.94 10.85 -41.92
N VAL A 406 35.13 11.54 -40.79
CA VAL A 406 35.13 13.00 -40.71
C VAL A 406 36.55 13.46 -40.43
N SER A 407 37.15 14.22 -41.35
CA SER A 407 38.48 14.81 -41.14
C SER A 407 38.37 16.29 -40.76
N ILE A 408 39.14 16.71 -39.77
CA ILE A 408 39.39 18.12 -39.46
C ILE A 408 40.79 18.53 -39.94
N PRO A 409 41.07 19.83 -40.19
CA PRO A 409 42.41 20.29 -40.51
C PRO A 409 43.43 19.89 -39.43
N GLU A 410 44.65 19.57 -39.86
CA GLU A 410 45.71 19.12 -38.94
C GLU A 410 46.04 20.17 -37.86
N GLU A 411 46.00 21.46 -38.23
CA GLU A 411 46.18 22.56 -37.29
C GLU A 411 45.09 22.56 -36.20
N THR A 412 43.83 22.36 -36.58
CA THR A 412 42.71 22.28 -35.64
C THR A 412 42.86 21.07 -34.70
N LYS A 413 43.28 19.92 -35.23
CA LYS A 413 43.59 18.75 -34.42
C LYS A 413 44.71 19.03 -33.40
N GLN A 414 45.75 19.76 -33.81
CA GLN A 414 46.85 20.17 -32.94
C GLN A 414 46.41 21.18 -31.87
N GLN A 415 45.50 22.09 -32.20
CA GLN A 415 44.89 23.02 -31.24
C GLN A 415 44.10 22.24 -30.16
N ILE A 416 43.26 21.27 -30.57
CA ILE A 416 42.49 20.42 -29.64
C ILE A 416 43.42 19.65 -28.72
N TYR A 417 44.46 19.03 -29.27
CA TYR A 417 45.46 18.31 -28.49
C TYR A 417 46.14 19.20 -27.44
N THR A 418 46.59 20.38 -27.86
CA THR A 418 47.35 21.32 -27.02
C THR A 418 46.47 21.83 -25.88
N LEU A 419 45.27 22.32 -26.21
CA LEU A 419 44.31 22.79 -25.22
C LEU A 419 43.85 21.67 -24.28
N GLY A 420 43.57 20.48 -24.81
CA GLY A 420 43.19 19.32 -23.99
C GLY A 420 44.28 18.93 -22.98
N LYS A 421 45.55 19.04 -23.37
CA LYS A 421 46.70 18.81 -22.49
C LYS A 421 46.77 19.85 -21.38
N GLU A 422 46.61 21.13 -21.73
CA GLU A 422 46.59 22.23 -20.76
C GLU A 422 45.44 22.05 -19.76
N LEU A 423 44.23 21.78 -20.25
CA LEU A 423 43.05 21.52 -19.41
C LEU A 423 43.26 20.33 -18.48
N HIS A 424 43.88 19.25 -18.96
CA HIS A 424 44.21 18.09 -18.14
C HIS A 424 45.25 18.44 -17.05
N THR A 425 46.28 19.23 -17.36
CA THR A 425 47.25 19.69 -16.37
C THR A 425 46.61 20.61 -15.32
N GLN A 426 45.69 21.49 -15.73
CA GLN A 426 45.07 22.47 -14.84
C GLN A 426 43.95 21.87 -13.98
N LYS A 427 43.08 21.05 -14.56
CA LYS A 427 41.84 20.55 -13.93
C LYS A 427 41.91 19.09 -13.51
N GLY A 428 42.92 18.32 -13.96
CA GLY A 428 42.98 16.88 -13.78
C GLY A 428 41.81 16.13 -14.43
N GLY A 429 41.58 14.89 -13.99
CA GLY A 429 40.50 14.02 -14.50
C GLY A 429 40.89 13.21 -15.74
N SER A 430 39.91 12.63 -16.43
CA SER A 430 40.15 11.82 -17.63
C SER A 430 40.71 12.69 -18.77
N HIS A 431 41.80 12.24 -19.39
CA HIS A 431 42.36 12.92 -20.58
C HIS A 431 41.33 12.98 -21.72
N MET A 432 40.47 11.97 -21.85
CA MET A 432 39.42 11.96 -22.88
C MET A 432 38.37 13.04 -22.63
N ASP A 433 37.95 13.25 -21.39
CA ASP A 433 36.96 14.30 -21.09
C ASP A 433 37.54 15.70 -21.36
N ARG A 434 38.84 15.90 -21.12
CA ARG A 434 39.54 17.16 -21.42
C ARG A 434 39.74 17.38 -22.91
N LEU A 435 39.97 16.32 -23.67
CA LEU A 435 40.01 16.38 -25.13
C LEU A 435 38.64 16.69 -25.73
N GLN A 436 37.55 16.14 -25.17
CA GLN A 436 36.19 16.52 -25.56
C GLN A 436 35.90 17.99 -25.23
N GLU A 437 36.25 18.45 -24.03
CA GLU A 437 36.09 19.86 -23.64
C GLU A 437 36.87 20.81 -24.56
N ALA A 438 38.09 20.45 -24.94
CA ALA A 438 38.89 21.23 -25.89
C ALA A 438 38.25 21.25 -27.29
N ALA A 439 37.73 20.12 -27.76
CA ALA A 439 37.04 20.05 -29.04
C ALA A 439 35.74 20.86 -29.05
N ASP A 440 34.93 20.80 -27.98
CA ASP A 440 33.74 21.64 -27.83
C ASP A 440 34.09 23.14 -27.89
N GLN A 441 35.23 23.56 -27.32
CA GLN A 441 35.67 24.96 -27.36
C GLN A 441 36.16 25.41 -28.75
N ILE A 442 36.77 24.51 -29.53
CA ILE A 442 37.40 24.84 -30.82
C ILE A 442 36.44 24.64 -31.99
N LEU A 443 35.72 23.53 -32.00
CA LEU A 443 34.81 23.13 -33.08
C LEU A 443 33.35 23.48 -32.79
N GLY A 444 33.03 23.83 -31.54
CA GLY A 444 31.65 23.91 -31.06
C GLY A 444 31.13 22.53 -30.62
N PRO A 445 30.13 22.49 -29.72
CA PRO A 445 29.61 21.23 -29.19
C PRO A 445 28.92 20.40 -30.28
N MET A 446 29.12 19.09 -30.23
CA MET A 446 28.41 18.16 -31.12
C MET A 446 26.92 18.10 -30.80
N PRO A 447 26.05 18.02 -31.83
CA PRO A 447 24.63 17.76 -31.62
C PRO A 447 24.42 16.43 -30.88
N GLY A 448 23.39 16.35 -30.02
CA GLY A 448 23.05 15.15 -29.27
C GLY A 448 22.72 13.96 -30.18
N ARG A 449 22.79 12.74 -29.63
CA ARG A 449 22.44 11.51 -30.33
C ARG A 449 21.21 10.90 -29.71
N ILE A 450 20.20 10.56 -30.51
CA ILE A 450 19.09 9.76 -30.02
C ILE A 450 19.59 8.32 -29.87
N THR A 451 19.52 7.78 -28.66
CA THR A 451 20.02 6.43 -28.37
C THR A 451 18.90 5.39 -28.36
N GLN A 452 17.67 5.83 -28.11
CA GLN A 452 16.53 4.94 -27.94
C GLN A 452 15.21 5.66 -28.17
N ILE A 453 14.28 5.00 -28.85
CA ILE A 453 12.87 5.41 -28.97
C ILE A 453 12.00 4.21 -28.59
N LYS A 454 11.15 4.35 -27.55
CA LYS A 454 10.32 3.26 -27.03
C LYS A 454 8.89 3.67 -26.78
N GLY A 455 7.96 2.79 -27.13
CA GLY A 455 6.57 2.81 -26.68
C GLY A 455 6.38 2.01 -25.39
N LYS A 456 5.12 1.76 -25.02
CA LYS A 456 4.76 1.01 -23.82
C LYS A 456 5.35 -0.40 -23.81
N ALA A 457 5.70 -0.88 -22.61
CA ALA A 457 6.26 -2.22 -22.37
C ALA A 457 7.50 -2.55 -23.23
N ASN A 458 8.37 -1.56 -23.49
CA ASN A 458 9.53 -1.65 -24.38
C ASN A 458 9.19 -1.97 -25.85
N ALA A 459 7.93 -1.86 -26.28
CA ALA A 459 7.54 -2.05 -27.66
C ALA A 459 7.93 -0.85 -28.54
N ALA A 460 7.80 -1.01 -29.86
CA ALA A 460 7.82 0.13 -30.77
C ALA A 460 6.67 1.11 -30.47
N PRO A 461 6.83 2.42 -30.73
CA PRO A 461 5.73 3.38 -30.61
C PRO A 461 4.51 2.98 -31.45
N GLU A 462 3.30 3.11 -30.89
CA GLU A 462 2.06 2.90 -31.66
C GLU A 462 2.00 3.83 -32.87
N SER A 463 1.46 3.35 -33.99
CA SER A 463 1.51 4.04 -35.29
C SER A 463 0.95 5.47 -35.26
N LYS A 464 -0.09 5.72 -34.47
CA LYS A 464 -0.70 7.05 -34.27
C LYS A 464 0.24 8.07 -33.63
N TYR A 465 1.31 7.64 -32.97
CA TYR A 465 2.29 8.52 -32.33
C TYR A 465 3.52 8.80 -33.20
N LEU A 466 3.71 8.01 -34.27
CA LEU A 466 4.85 8.17 -35.17
C LEU A 466 4.99 9.57 -35.78
N PRO A 467 3.92 10.30 -36.13
CA PRO A 467 4.07 11.68 -36.62
C PRO A 467 4.80 12.60 -35.62
N PHE A 468 4.52 12.48 -34.32
CA PHE A 468 5.18 13.30 -33.27
C PHE A 468 6.62 12.87 -33.02
N VAL A 469 6.92 11.58 -33.19
CA VAL A 469 8.30 11.05 -33.13
C VAL A 469 9.10 11.53 -34.33
N GLN A 470 8.54 11.43 -35.53
CA GLN A 470 9.19 11.91 -36.75
C GLN A 470 9.44 13.41 -36.71
N ASP A 471 8.48 14.19 -36.21
CA ASP A 471 8.66 15.62 -36.02
C ASP A 471 9.74 15.94 -34.97
N PHE A 472 9.77 15.22 -33.83
CA PHE A 472 10.86 15.35 -32.84
C PHE A 472 12.23 15.10 -33.47
N VAL A 473 12.35 14.01 -34.23
CA VAL A 473 13.60 13.63 -34.92
C VAL A 473 13.98 14.67 -35.97
N ARG A 474 13.05 15.09 -36.83
CA ARG A 474 13.34 16.01 -37.95
C ARG A 474 13.55 17.46 -37.53
N SER A 475 12.94 17.88 -36.42
CA SER A 475 13.05 19.27 -35.94
C SER A 475 14.19 19.51 -34.95
N GLY A 476 14.80 18.44 -34.41
CA GLY A 476 15.98 18.55 -33.57
C GLY A 476 17.28 18.53 -34.37
N ASN A 477 18.33 19.07 -33.78
CA ASN A 477 19.69 18.98 -34.30
C ASN A 477 20.36 17.75 -33.65
N TRP A 478 20.38 16.64 -34.37
CA TRP A 478 20.91 15.36 -33.89
C TRP A 478 22.09 14.91 -34.74
N SER A 479 23.10 14.33 -34.11
CA SER A 479 24.24 13.73 -34.80
C SER A 479 23.90 12.35 -35.37
N GLU A 480 23.01 11.61 -34.72
CA GLU A 480 22.56 10.27 -35.10
C GLU A 480 21.21 9.94 -34.43
N VAL A 481 20.44 9.01 -35.01
CA VAL A 481 19.09 8.60 -34.57
C VAL A 481 18.93 7.10 -34.48
#